data_AF-A0A1F1KZQ0-F1
#
_entry.id   AF-A0A1F1KZQ0-F1
#
_cell.length_a   1.000
_cell.length_b   1.000
_cell.length_c   1.000
_cell.angle_alpha   90.00
_cell.angle_beta   90.00
_cell.angle_gamma   90.00
#
_symmetry.space_group_name_H-M   'P 1'
#
loop_
_entity.id
_entity.type
_entity.pdbx_description
1 polymer ?
#
loop_
_entity_poly.entity_id
_entity_poly.type
_entity_poly.pdbx_seq_one_letter_code
_entity_poly.pdbx_strand_id
1 'polypeptide(L)'
;MSEEELKELLQDVKDYLHISWDDEKTDKNLTGMIKRGMAHLNKIAGVSNLDFMAEDSPKSLLLDYVRYANSQALEVFEMNFQSELLSLHLEYQSNAQEDSNEDTK
;
A
#
# COMPACT_ATOMS: atom_id res chain seq x y z
N MET A 1 -2.45 -4.57 11.27
CA MET A 1 -1.05 -4.94 11.05
C MET A 1 -0.27 -4.86 12.36
N SER A 2 0.52 -5.89 12.63
CA SER A 2 1.41 -6.07 13.76
C SER A 2 2.77 -5.38 13.55
N GLU A 3 3.62 -5.36 14.57
CA GLU A 3 4.98 -4.81 14.46
C GLU A 3 5.88 -5.68 13.56
N GLU A 4 5.66 -7.01 13.56
CA GLU A 4 6.46 -7.94 12.75
C GLU A 4 6.14 -7.80 11.27
N GLU A 5 4.86 -7.75 10.90
CA GLU A 5 4.42 -7.48 9.52
C GLU A 5 4.95 -6.13 9.01
N LEU A 6 5.02 -5.11 9.88
CA LEU A 6 5.59 -3.82 9.49
C LEU A 6 7.10 -3.91 9.23
N LYS A 7 7.84 -4.75 9.97
CA LYS A 7 9.27 -4.98 9.75
C LYS A 7 9.51 -5.75 8.45
N GLU A 8 8.71 -6.76 8.18
CA GLU A 8 8.75 -7.51 6.92
C GLU A 8 8.47 -6.59 5.73
N LEU A 9 7.42 -5.77 5.81
CA LEU A 9 7.10 -4.82 4.75
C LEU A 9 8.16 -3.72 4.57
N LEU A 10 8.79 -3.28 5.66
CA LEU A 10 9.94 -2.37 5.58
C LEU A 10 11.11 -3.03 4.83
N GLN A 11 11.37 -4.32 5.10
CA GLN A 11 12.39 -5.07 4.39
C GLN A 11 12.05 -5.20 2.90
N ASP A 12 10.81 -5.54 2.56
CA ASP A 12 10.35 -5.61 1.16
C ASP A 12 10.53 -4.28 0.43
N VAL A 13 10.20 -3.16 1.08
CA VAL A 13 10.43 -1.82 0.54
C VAL A 13 11.91 -1.54 0.34
N LYS A 14 12.77 -1.90 1.30
CA LYS A 14 14.22 -1.73 1.18
C LYS A 14 14.76 -2.53 0.00
N ASP A 15 14.34 -3.78 -0.15
CA ASP A 15 14.75 -4.65 -1.24
C ASP A 15 14.26 -4.11 -2.61
N TYR A 16 13.02 -3.64 -2.67
CA TYR A 16 12.44 -3.00 -3.85
C TYR A 16 13.17 -1.72 -4.27
N LEU A 17 13.64 -0.93 -3.30
CA LEU A 17 14.43 0.28 -3.52
C LEU A 17 15.93 0.02 -3.66
N HIS A 18 16.36 -1.25 -3.57
CA HIS A 18 17.76 -1.65 -3.58
C HIS A 18 18.61 -1.00 -2.47
N ILE A 19 18.01 -0.83 -1.29
CA ILE A 19 18.65 -0.30 -0.08
C ILE A 19 19.15 -1.48 0.76
N SER A 20 20.47 -1.71 0.75
CA SER A 20 21.08 -2.85 1.44
C SER A 20 21.71 -2.50 2.79
N TRP A 21 21.64 -1.24 3.23
CA TRP A 21 22.26 -0.78 4.48
C TRP A 21 21.23 -0.63 5.60
N ASP A 22 21.73 -0.70 6.82
CA ASP A 22 20.95 -0.42 8.03
C ASP A 22 21.21 1.02 8.48
N ASP A 23 20.17 1.83 8.50
CA ASP A 23 20.21 3.23 8.93
C ASP A 23 18.86 3.61 9.56
N GLU A 24 18.87 3.88 10.87
CA GLU A 24 17.65 4.17 11.63
C GLU A 24 16.84 5.34 11.05
N LYS A 25 17.52 6.34 10.49
CA LYS A 25 16.85 7.50 9.88
C LYS A 25 16.13 7.12 8.60
N THR A 26 16.78 6.34 7.74
CA THR A 26 16.20 5.79 6.52
C THR A 26 15.01 4.90 6.85
N ASP A 27 15.16 3.97 7.79
CA ASP A 27 14.11 3.05 8.20
C ASP A 27 12.90 3.79 8.79
N LYS A 28 13.13 4.82 9.62
CA LYS A 28 12.07 5.69 10.14
C LYS A 28 11.34 6.45 9.03
N ASN A 29 12.08 6.96 8.04
CA ASN A 29 11.49 7.69 6.92
C ASN A 29 10.63 6.77 6.03
N LEU A 30 11.17 5.61 5.66
CA LEU A 30 10.47 4.60 4.85
C LEU A 30 9.23 4.10 5.59
N THR A 31 9.33 3.81 6.89
CA THR A 31 8.16 3.45 7.73
C THR A 31 7.07 4.53 7.68
N GLY A 32 7.45 5.81 7.70
CA GLY A 32 6.52 6.92 7.56
C GLY A 32 5.89 7.04 6.17
N MET A 33 6.61 6.63 5.12
CA MET A 33 6.07 6.55 3.75
C MET A 33 5.11 5.38 3.60
N ILE A 34 5.48 4.20 4.10
CA ILE A 34 4.65 2.98 4.13
C ILE A 34 3.30 3.29 4.78
N LYS A 35 3.30 3.84 6.01
CA LYS A 35 2.06 4.16 6.73
C LYS A 35 1.15 5.13 5.99
N ARG A 36 1.73 6.14 5.31
CA ARG A 36 0.95 7.08 4.49
C ARG A 36 0.40 6.42 3.23
N GLY A 37 1.19 5.60 2.55
CA GLY A 37 0.77 4.85 1.38
C GLY A 37 -0.38 3.89 1.69
N MET A 38 -0.26 3.11 2.77
CA MET A 38 -1.33 2.23 3.22
C MET A 38 -2.64 2.98 3.50
N ALA A 39 -2.57 4.10 4.23
CA ALA A 39 -3.76 4.89 4.53
C ALA A 39 -4.39 5.48 3.27
N HIS A 40 -3.56 5.89 2.30
CA HIS A 40 -4.00 6.40 1.01
C HIS A 40 -4.68 5.31 0.16
N LEU A 41 -4.08 4.12 0.04
CA LEU A 41 -4.62 3.00 -0.72
C LEU A 41 -5.90 2.45 -0.08
N ASN A 42 -5.96 2.33 1.26
CA ASN A 42 -7.19 1.99 1.98
C ASN A 42 -8.33 2.97 1.66
N LYS A 43 -8.03 4.28 1.62
CA LYS A 43 -9.00 5.31 1.24
C LYS A 43 -9.49 5.15 -0.20
N ILE A 44 -8.61 4.82 -1.14
CA ILE A 44 -8.96 4.58 -2.55
C ILE A 44 -9.85 3.34 -2.69
N ALA A 45 -9.46 2.23 -2.06
CA ALA A 45 -10.24 0.99 -2.07
C ALA A 45 -11.59 1.13 -1.35
N GLY A 46 -11.70 2.07 -0.41
CA GLY A 46 -12.91 2.28 0.40
C GLY A 46 -13.05 1.27 1.55
N VAL A 47 -11.95 0.62 1.94
CA VAL A 47 -11.90 -0.35 3.04
C VAL A 47 -10.96 0.13 4.15
N SER A 48 -11.18 -0.34 5.37
CA SER A 48 -10.36 0.04 6.53
C SER A 48 -9.02 -0.70 6.58
N ASN A 49 -8.89 -1.86 5.92
CA ASN A 49 -7.68 -2.67 5.94
C ASN A 49 -7.53 -3.52 4.67
N LEU A 50 -6.71 -3.07 3.73
CA LEU A 50 -6.13 -3.91 2.68
C LEU A 50 -5.06 -4.83 3.28
N ASP A 51 -4.92 -6.02 2.70
CA ASP A 51 -3.78 -6.90 2.98
C ASP A 51 -2.58 -6.43 2.16
N PHE A 52 -1.49 -6.06 2.83
CA PHE A 52 -0.25 -5.62 2.19
C PHE A 52 0.88 -6.67 2.33
N MET A 53 0.59 -7.83 2.94
CA MET A 53 1.52 -8.95 3.04
C MET A 53 1.36 -9.90 1.86
N ALA A 54 0.15 -10.03 1.32
CA ALA A 54 -0.13 -10.79 0.11
C ALA A 54 0.64 -10.22 -1.11
N GLU A 55 1.17 -11.11 -1.94
CA GLU A 55 1.86 -10.75 -3.19
C GLU A 55 0.85 -10.43 -4.30
N ASP A 56 0.14 -9.31 -4.13
CA ASP A 56 -0.95 -8.87 -5.01
C ASP A 56 -0.92 -7.36 -5.30
N SER A 57 -2.04 -6.84 -5.84
CA SER A 57 -2.20 -5.46 -6.27
C SER A 57 -1.98 -4.43 -5.14
N PRO A 58 -2.59 -4.56 -3.95
CA PRO A 58 -2.29 -3.71 -2.79
C PRO A 58 -0.80 -3.56 -2.47
N LYS A 59 -0.06 -4.68 -2.36
CA LYS A 59 1.37 -4.64 -2.03
C LYS A 59 2.17 -3.98 -3.15
N SER A 60 1.91 -4.34 -4.41
CA SER A 60 2.58 -3.74 -5.57
C SER A 60 2.40 -2.22 -5.61
N LEU A 61 1.16 -1.74 -5.45
CA LEU A 61 0.85 -0.30 -5.42
C LEU A 61 1.52 0.42 -4.25
N LEU A 62 1.67 -0.24 -3.09
CA LEU A 62 2.36 0.35 -1.95
C LEU A 62 3.86 0.50 -2.20
N LEU A 63 4.50 -0.50 -2.80
CA LEU A 63 5.92 -0.43 -3.19
C LEU A 63 6.15 0.72 -4.18
N ASP A 64 5.28 0.85 -5.18
CA ASP A 64 5.31 1.96 -6.13
C ASP A 64 5.09 3.31 -5.45
N TYR A 65 4.09 3.44 -4.58
CA TYR A 65 3.84 4.66 -3.82
C TYR A 65 5.09 5.09 -3.03
N VAL A 66 5.72 4.16 -2.32
CA VAL A 66 6.91 4.45 -1.51
C VAL A 66 8.09 4.84 -2.40
N ARG A 67 8.27 4.22 -3.58
CA ARG A 67 9.29 4.63 -4.56
C ARG A 67 9.11 6.10 -4.96
N TYR A 68 7.91 6.52 -5.34
CA TYR A 68 7.67 7.91 -5.73
C TYR A 68 7.85 8.88 -4.55
N ALA A 69 7.38 8.51 -3.36
CA ALA A 69 7.58 9.33 -2.15
C ALA A 69 9.07 9.49 -1.81
N ASN A 70 9.85 8.42 -1.91
CA ASN A 70 11.28 8.42 -1.64
C ASN A 70 12.09 9.18 -2.71
N SER A 71 11.58 9.28 -3.94
CA SER A 71 12.20 10.06 -5.03
C SER A 71 11.69 11.51 -5.13
N GLN A 72 10.91 11.99 -4.16
CA GLN A 72 10.32 13.34 -4.16
C GLN A 72 9.47 13.64 -5.41
N ALA A 73 8.79 12.61 -5.94
CA ALA A 73 7.96 12.70 -7.13
C ALA A 73 6.51 12.25 -6.85
N LEU A 74 6.07 12.30 -5.60
CA LEU A 74 4.78 11.74 -5.18
C LEU A 74 3.59 12.34 -5.96
N GLU A 75 3.71 13.59 -6.39
CA GLU A 75 2.70 14.31 -7.16
C GLU A 75 2.32 13.68 -8.51
N VAL A 76 3.16 12.81 -9.08
CA VAL A 76 2.87 12.09 -10.33
C VAL A 76 2.45 10.63 -10.12
N PHE A 77 2.44 10.13 -8.89
CA PHE A 77 2.07 8.74 -8.59
C PHE A 77 0.64 8.41 -9.06
N GLU A 78 -0.36 9.19 -8.64
CA GLU A 78 -1.76 8.91 -8.97
C GLU A 78 -2.03 8.97 -10.48
N MET A 79 -1.32 9.83 -11.20
CA MET A 79 -1.42 9.92 -12.66
C MET A 79 -0.84 8.67 -13.33
N ASN A 80 0.31 8.19 -12.86
CA ASN A 80 1.00 7.05 -13.46
C ASN A 80 0.34 5.70 -13.17
N PHE A 81 -0.39 5.59 -12.05
CA PHE A 81 -1.09 4.37 -11.63
C PHE A 81 -2.61 4.52 -11.66
N GLN A 82 -3.13 5.46 -12.44
CA GLN A 82 -4.56 5.78 -12.45
C GLN A 82 -5.44 4.55 -12.73
N SER A 83 -5.02 3.69 -13.68
CA SER A 83 -5.77 2.50 -14.08
C SER A 83 -5.78 1.44 -12.99
N GLU A 84 -4.65 1.25 -12.31
CA GLU A 84 -4.46 0.31 -11.22
C GLU A 84 -5.23 0.76 -9.98
N LEU A 85 -5.19 2.05 -9.64
CA LEU A 85 -5.95 2.63 -8.53
C LEU A 85 -7.46 2.54 -8.78
N LEU A 86 -7.91 2.75 -10.02
CA LEU A 86 -9.32 2.53 -10.38
C LEU A 86 -9.71 1.06 -10.26
N SER A 87 -8.84 0.15 -10.71
CA SER A 87 -9.09 -1.30 -10.60
C SER A 87 -9.19 -1.73 -9.15
N LEU A 88 -8.27 -1.26 -8.29
CA LEU A 88 -8.32 -1.48 -6.84
C LEU A 88 -9.63 -0.98 -6.23
N HIS A 89 -10.08 0.23 -6.61
CA HIS A 89 -11.37 0.75 -6.14
C HIS A 89 -12.53 -0.17 -6.54
N LEU A 90 -12.62 -0.56 -7.81
CA LEU A 90 -13.72 -1.38 -8.33
C LEU A 90 -13.76 -2.77 -7.69
N GLU A 91 -12.60 -3.41 -7.52
CA GLU A 91 -12.48 -4.74 -6.91
C GLU A 91 -13.05 -4.75 -5.48
N TYR A 92 -12.63 -3.80 -4.65
CA TYR A 92 -13.04 -3.77 -3.25
C TYR A 92 -14.44 -3.19 -3.03
N GLN A 93 -14.96 -2.36 -3.94
CA GLN A 93 -16.37 -1.97 -3.92
C GLN A 93 -17.30 -3.13 -4.27
N SER A 94 -16.92 -3.99 -5.24
CA SER A 94 -17.69 -5.19 -5.58
C SER A 94 -17.79 -6.13 -4.39
N ASN A 95 -16.66 -6.39 -3.72
CA ASN A 95 -16.60 -7.31 -2.59
C ASN A 95 -17.39 -6.78 -1.37
N ALA A 96 -17.36 -5.46 -1.11
CA ALA A 96 -18.14 -4.85 -0.02
C ALA A 96 -19.66 -4.99 -0.19
N GLN A 97 -20.15 -5.15 -1.43
CA GLN A 97 -21.58 -5.39 -1.68
C GLN A 97 -21.99 -6.84 -1.44
N GLU A 98 -21.09 -7.81 -1.59
CA GLU A 98 -21.38 -9.23 -1.34
C GLU A 98 -21.58 -9.51 0.16
N ASP A 99 -20.73 -8.95 1.02
CA ASP A 99 -20.85 -9.08 2.49
C ASP A 99 -22.18 -8.51 3.02
N SER A 100 -22.71 -7.45 2.41
CA SER A 100 -23.97 -6.81 2.84
C SER A 100 -25.23 -7.62 2.49
N ASN A 101 -25.14 -8.56 1.54
CA ASN A 101 -26.28 -9.35 1.07
C ASN A 101 -26.44 -10.69 1.81
N GLU A 102 -25.42 -11.16 2.55
CA GLU A 102 -25.51 -12.38 3.36
C GLU A 102 -26.22 -12.14 4.71
N ASP A 103 -26.21 -10.92 5.24
CA ASP A 103 -26.87 -10.56 6.50
C ASP A 103 -28.40 -10.39 6.39
N THR A 104 -29.00 -10.59 5.20
CA THR A 104 -30.46 -10.41 4.98
C THR A 104 -31.20 -11.69 4.56
N LYS A 105 -30.64 -12.90 4.79
CA LYS A 105 -31.32 -14.17 4.49
C LYS A 105 -31.60 -15.06 5.71
#